data_AF-A0A9P8QS29-F1
#
_entry.id   AF-A0A9P8QS29-F1
#
_cell.length_a   1.000
_cell.length_b   1.000
_cell.length_c   1.000
_cell.angle_alpha   90.00
_cell.angle_beta   90.00
_cell.angle_gamma   90.00
#
_symmetry.space_group_name_H-M   'P 1'
#
loop_
_entity.id
_entity.type
_entity.pdbx_description
1 polymer ?
#
loop_
_entity_poly.entity_id
_entity_poly.type
_entity_poly.pdbx_seq_one_letter_code
_entity_poly.pdbx_strand_id
1 'polypeptide(L)'
;MSGIADTPVEFVRDWILQQTRLPIPPTWNGGWERWAQGQIALFMEGRQGYQVWTEQNIYLNHPNYAVDLEFRRPVGANGVRKFLELKCYSEVNNDSAQQFITRVLQDFDKVSKLPLTSGVPGEPDAKGSTLWVIGIAQQQFRGDIERAGRGEVNWLRFRRVEATGSGSTGGRGTFDVWYWSCVNNK
;
A
#
# COMPACT_ATOMS: atom_id res chain seq x y z
N MET A 1 0.65 21.41 -12.05
CA MET A 1 0.67 20.41 -10.96
C MET A 1 -0.70 19.76 -10.93
N SER A 2 -0.85 18.51 -11.38
CA SER A 2 -2.08 17.76 -11.13
C SER A 2 -2.19 17.58 -9.63
N GLY A 3 -3.30 18.02 -9.03
CA GLY A 3 -3.56 17.76 -7.61
C GLY A 3 -3.56 16.24 -7.39
N ILE A 4 -2.80 15.77 -6.39
CA ILE A 4 -2.82 14.37 -5.97
C ILE A 4 -4.26 14.06 -5.58
N ALA A 5 -4.88 13.09 -6.24
CA ALA A 5 -6.18 12.59 -5.82
C ALA A 5 -5.99 11.90 -4.47
N ASP A 6 -6.90 12.13 -3.53
CA ASP A 6 -6.78 11.70 -2.14
C ASP A 6 -6.96 10.15 -2.02
N THR A 7 -5.97 9.37 -2.46
CA THR A 7 -5.92 7.90 -2.35
C THR A 7 -4.49 7.40 -2.18
N PRO A 8 -4.26 6.31 -1.41
CA PRO A 8 -2.93 5.70 -1.31
C PRO A 8 -2.39 5.17 -2.65
N VAL A 9 -3.27 4.82 -3.59
CA VAL A 9 -2.87 4.41 -4.96
C VAL A 9 -2.15 5.55 -5.68
N GLU A 10 -2.70 6.77 -5.64
CA GLU A 10 -2.03 7.92 -6.28
C GLU A 10 -0.74 8.29 -5.55
N PHE A 11 -0.66 8.13 -4.23
CA PHE A 11 0.59 8.35 -3.48
C PHE A 11 1.69 7.39 -3.94
N VAL A 12 1.33 6.12 -4.10
CA VAL A 12 2.21 5.07 -4.63
C VAL A 12 2.61 5.39 -6.07
N ARG A 13 1.67 5.81 -6.93
CA ARG A 13 1.98 6.17 -8.32
C ARG A 13 2.93 7.36 -8.38
N ASP A 14 2.65 8.44 -7.67
CA ASP A 14 3.50 9.63 -7.62
C ASP A 14 4.90 9.31 -7.07
N TRP A 15 4.98 8.42 -6.09
CA TRP A 15 6.24 7.90 -5.59
C TRP A 15 6.99 7.11 -6.69
N ILE A 16 6.35 6.15 -7.37
CA ILE A 16 6.96 5.39 -8.47
C ILE A 16 7.48 6.32 -9.58
N LEU A 17 6.70 7.35 -9.95
CA LEU A 17 7.11 8.35 -10.94
C LEU A 17 8.42 9.06 -10.54
N GLN A 18 8.68 9.23 -9.24
CA GLN A 18 9.79 10.02 -8.70
C GLN A 18 10.89 9.19 -8.04
N GLN A 19 10.74 7.86 -7.93
CA GLN A 19 11.63 6.99 -7.15
C GLN A 19 13.12 7.11 -7.52
N THR A 20 13.44 7.39 -8.78
CA THR A 20 14.83 7.55 -9.27
C THR A 20 15.50 8.83 -8.79
N ARG A 21 14.74 9.77 -8.23
CA ARG A 21 15.20 11.07 -7.73
C ARG A 21 15.18 11.16 -6.21
N LEU A 22 14.68 10.13 -5.53
CA LEU A 22 14.56 10.14 -4.08
C LEU A 22 15.89 9.73 -3.43
N PRO A 23 16.27 10.40 -2.32
CA PRO A 23 17.41 9.97 -1.55
C PRO A 23 17.17 8.54 -1.06
N ILE A 24 18.22 7.72 -1.14
CA ILE A 24 18.21 6.37 -0.58
C ILE A 24 17.80 6.51 0.90
N PRO A 25 16.76 5.79 1.36
CA PRO A 25 16.38 5.86 2.76
C PRO A 25 17.57 5.39 3.60
N PRO A 26 17.72 5.88 4.84
CA PRO A 26 18.73 5.34 5.75
C PRO A 26 18.64 3.81 5.77
N THR A 27 19.77 3.12 5.95
CA THR A 27 19.85 1.65 5.92
C THR A 27 18.85 1.03 6.90
N TRP A 28 17.66 0.69 6.39
CA TRP A 28 16.64 -0.03 7.14
C TRP A 28 16.86 -1.52 6.91
N ASN A 29 16.97 -2.27 8.01
CA ASN A 29 16.95 -3.72 7.96
C ASN A 29 15.55 -4.17 7.48
N GLY A 30 15.46 -4.66 6.25
CA GLY A 30 14.22 -5.14 5.65
C GLY A 30 14.37 -5.36 4.15
N GLY A 31 13.54 -6.25 3.59
CA GLY A 31 13.48 -6.48 2.14
C GLY A 31 12.90 -5.29 1.38
N TRP A 32 12.75 -5.43 0.05
CA TRP A 32 12.25 -4.38 -0.84
C TRP A 32 10.91 -3.75 -0.41
N GLU A 33 10.03 -4.54 0.21
CA GLU A 33 8.76 -4.07 0.74
C GLU A 33 8.92 -3.00 1.82
N ARG A 34 9.74 -3.26 2.86
CA ARG A 34 9.99 -2.30 3.94
C ARG A 34 10.69 -1.04 3.44
N TRP A 35 11.60 -1.21 2.49
CA TRP A 35 12.22 -0.08 1.79
C TRP A 35 11.17 0.79 1.07
N ALA A 36 10.26 0.16 0.32
CA ALA A 36 9.19 0.87 -0.39
C ALA A 36 8.24 1.60 0.58
N GLN A 37 7.82 0.94 1.66
CA GLN A 37 6.94 1.52 2.68
C GLN A 37 7.48 2.86 3.18
N GLY A 38 8.72 2.90 3.67
CA GLY A 38 9.20 4.14 4.24
C GLY A 38 9.70 5.15 3.20
N GLN A 39 10.01 4.76 1.96
CA GLN A 39 10.19 5.72 0.86
C GLN A 39 8.87 6.43 0.52
N ILE A 40 7.76 5.68 0.45
CA ILE A 40 6.42 6.25 0.29
C ILE A 40 6.11 7.18 1.46
N ALA A 41 6.42 6.77 2.70
CA ALA A 41 6.19 7.60 3.88
C ALA A 41 6.97 8.92 3.82
N LEU A 42 8.28 8.87 3.56
CA LEU A 42 9.12 10.07 3.42
C LEU A 42 8.65 10.99 2.29
N PHE A 43 8.18 10.41 1.19
CA PHE A 43 7.71 11.16 0.04
C PHE A 43 6.38 11.88 0.31
N MET A 44 5.51 11.28 1.12
CA MET A 44 4.16 11.78 1.38
C MET A 44 4.03 12.62 2.65
N GLU A 45 4.94 12.47 3.61
CA GLU A 45 4.97 13.26 4.85
C GLU A 45 4.88 14.77 4.56
N GLY A 46 3.97 15.47 5.23
CA GLY A 46 3.74 16.90 5.09
C GLY A 46 3.06 17.34 3.77
N ARG A 47 2.98 16.46 2.76
CA ARG A 47 2.29 16.80 1.51
C ARG A 47 0.79 16.85 1.74
N GLN A 48 0.15 17.91 1.25
CA GLN A 48 -1.30 18.10 1.42
C GLN A 48 -1.78 17.95 2.88
N GLY A 49 -0.90 18.24 3.85
CA GLY A 49 -1.18 18.10 5.28
C GLY A 49 -1.23 16.67 5.80
N TYR A 50 -0.71 15.67 5.07
CA TYR A 50 -0.60 14.32 5.61
C TYR A 50 0.48 14.21 6.67
N GLN A 51 0.16 13.44 7.71
CA GLN A 51 1.11 12.79 8.60
C GLN A 51 1.09 11.30 8.27
N VAL A 52 2.26 10.68 8.17
CA VAL A 52 2.44 9.30 7.74
C VAL A 52 3.21 8.51 8.80
N TRP A 53 2.62 7.41 9.26
CA TRP A 53 3.29 6.47 10.16
C TRP A 53 3.53 5.14 9.45
N THR A 54 4.65 4.52 9.77
CA THR A 54 5.00 3.16 9.38
C THR A 54 4.74 2.21 10.53
N GLU A 55 4.17 1.03 10.26
CA GLU A 55 4.05 -0.08 11.24
C GLU A 55 3.24 0.29 12.51
N GLN A 56 1.98 0.73 12.35
CA GLN A 56 1.10 1.10 13.47
C GLN A 56 0.15 -0.05 13.88
N ASN A 57 0.03 -0.34 15.18
CA ASN A 57 -0.90 -1.36 15.69
C ASN A 57 -2.34 -0.83 15.75
N ILE A 58 -3.14 -1.14 14.72
CA ILE A 58 -4.53 -0.69 14.62
C ILE A 58 -5.56 -1.81 14.84
N TYR A 59 -5.14 -3.08 14.75
CA TYR A 59 -5.99 -4.23 14.95
C TYR A 59 -5.91 -4.68 16.41
N LEU A 60 -6.55 -3.96 17.34
CA LEU A 60 -6.32 -4.13 18.78
C LEU A 60 -6.64 -5.51 19.36
N ASN A 61 -7.64 -6.22 18.82
CA ASN A 61 -7.93 -7.61 19.21
C ASN A 61 -6.94 -8.63 18.60
N HIS A 62 -6.00 -8.14 17.80
CA HIS A 62 -4.93 -8.90 17.16
C HIS A 62 -3.60 -8.15 17.42
N PRO A 63 -3.11 -8.12 18.68
CA PRO A 63 -2.03 -7.24 19.11
C PRO A 63 -0.68 -7.45 18.38
N ASN A 64 -0.55 -8.54 17.64
CA ASN A 64 0.63 -8.83 16.81
C ASN A 64 0.52 -8.25 15.38
N TYR A 65 -0.56 -7.55 15.05
CA TYR A 65 -0.88 -7.14 13.68
C TYR A 65 -0.76 -5.62 13.56
N ALA A 66 0.34 -5.17 12.95
CA ALA A 66 0.53 -3.80 12.51
C ALA A 66 -0.04 -3.59 11.10
N VAL A 67 -0.44 -2.36 10.77
CA VAL A 67 -0.62 -1.94 9.38
C VAL A 67 0.69 -1.39 8.85
N ASP A 68 0.97 -1.62 7.57
CA ASP A 68 2.22 -1.17 6.96
C ASP A 68 2.34 0.37 6.95
N LEU A 69 1.29 1.07 6.52
CA LEU A 69 1.27 2.53 6.44
C LEU A 69 -0.08 3.12 6.91
N GLU A 70 -0.01 4.20 7.68
CA GLU A 70 -1.15 5.06 8.03
C GLU A 70 -0.94 6.47 7.49
N PHE A 71 -1.87 6.96 6.68
CA PHE A 71 -1.94 8.36 6.25
C PHE A 71 -3.08 9.07 6.99
N ARG A 72 -2.77 10.13 7.72
CA ARG A 72 -3.75 10.93 8.48
C ARG A 72 -3.70 12.39 8.05
N ARG A 73 -4.86 13.04 8.03
CA ARG A 73 -4.96 14.50 8.00
C ARG A 73 -5.39 15.03 9.37
N PRO A 74 -5.13 16.31 9.68
CA PRO A 74 -5.54 16.92 10.94
C PRO A 74 -7.03 16.73 11.25
N VAL A 75 -7.34 16.70 12.55
CA VAL A 75 -8.71 16.59 13.08
C VAL A 75 -9.58 17.71 12.48
N GLY A 76 -10.72 17.35 11.87
CA GLY A 76 -11.64 18.29 11.22
C GLY A 76 -11.70 18.19 9.69
N ALA A 77 -10.81 17.43 9.05
CA ALA A 77 -10.93 17.07 7.63
C ALA A 77 -11.81 15.82 7.45
N ASN A 78 -12.84 15.87 6.59
CA ASN A 78 -13.65 14.68 6.25
C ASN A 78 -12.78 13.55 5.66
N GLY A 79 -12.96 12.29 6.08
CA GLY A 79 -12.18 11.14 5.58
C GLY A 79 -10.83 10.91 6.27
N VAL A 80 -10.82 11.04 7.60
CA VAL A 80 -9.69 11.33 8.51
C VAL A 80 -8.46 10.42 8.40
N ARG A 81 -8.59 9.12 8.11
CA ARG A 81 -7.47 8.16 8.12
C ARG A 81 -7.55 7.16 6.97
N LYS A 82 -6.38 6.82 6.42
CA LYS A 82 -6.22 5.80 5.38
C LYS A 82 -5.15 4.83 5.84
N PHE A 83 -5.53 3.57 5.90
CA PHE A 83 -4.62 2.51 6.29
C PHE A 83 -4.30 1.67 5.05
N LEU A 84 -3.04 1.33 4.90
CA LEU A 84 -2.52 0.67 3.72
C LEU A 84 -1.70 -0.55 4.15
N GLU A 85 -2.12 -1.72 3.67
CA GLU A 85 -1.28 -2.92 3.60
C GLU A 85 -0.61 -2.95 2.23
N LEU A 86 0.71 -3.13 2.20
CA LEU A 86 1.52 -3.07 1.00
C LEU A 86 2.28 -4.38 0.81
N LYS A 87 2.17 -4.97 -0.39
CA LYS A 87 2.99 -6.11 -0.81
C LYS A 87 3.70 -5.82 -2.10
N CYS A 88 4.93 -6.31 -2.20
CA CYS A 88 5.82 -5.95 -3.30
C CYS A 88 6.36 -7.21 -4.00
N TYR A 89 6.33 -7.25 -5.34
CA TYR A 89 7.03 -8.25 -6.18
C TYR A 89 7.96 -7.64 -7.27
N SER A 90 9.26 -7.92 -7.20
CA SER A 90 10.26 -7.41 -8.15
C SER A 90 11.36 -8.44 -8.43
N GLU A 91 12.28 -8.13 -9.33
CA GLU A 91 13.45 -8.97 -9.59
C GLU A 91 14.44 -9.05 -8.40
N VAL A 92 14.34 -8.14 -7.43
CA VAL A 92 15.22 -8.14 -6.25
C VAL A 92 14.69 -8.99 -5.09
N ASN A 93 13.43 -9.45 -5.14
CA ASN A 93 12.92 -10.44 -4.20
C ASN A 93 12.78 -11.81 -4.87
N ASN A 94 13.16 -12.86 -4.15
CA ASN A 94 13.10 -14.25 -4.65
C ASN A 94 11.69 -14.84 -4.55
N ASP A 95 10.68 -14.03 -4.82
CA ASP A 95 9.28 -14.41 -4.74
C ASP A 95 8.76 -14.93 -6.09
N SER A 96 7.72 -15.76 -6.04
CA SER A 96 6.93 -16.17 -7.20
C SER A 96 5.65 -15.35 -7.31
N ALA A 97 5.07 -15.29 -8.50
CA ALA A 97 3.75 -14.70 -8.73
C ALA A 97 2.68 -15.28 -7.78
N GLN A 98 2.72 -16.59 -7.50
CA GLN A 98 1.80 -17.23 -6.57
C GLN A 98 2.00 -16.74 -5.13
N GLN A 99 3.25 -16.64 -4.65
CA GLN A 99 3.55 -16.13 -3.31
C GLN A 99 3.16 -14.66 -3.15
N PHE A 100 3.32 -13.85 -4.20
CA PHE A 100 2.84 -12.48 -4.22
C PHE A 100 1.32 -12.42 -4.06
N ILE A 101 0.56 -13.13 -4.89
CA ILE A 101 -0.91 -13.17 -4.80
C ILE A 101 -1.36 -13.67 -3.44
N THR A 102 -0.78 -14.76 -2.94
CA THR A 102 -1.11 -15.31 -1.61
C THR A 102 -0.94 -14.27 -0.51
N ARG A 103 0.15 -13.50 -0.51
CA ARG A 103 0.39 -12.46 0.51
C ARG A 103 -0.57 -11.27 0.37
N VAL A 104 -0.86 -10.82 -0.86
CA VAL A 104 -1.87 -9.79 -1.09
C VAL A 104 -3.25 -10.25 -0.59
N LEU A 105 -3.59 -11.52 -0.79
CA LEU A 105 -4.86 -12.08 -0.32
C LEU A 105 -4.90 -12.31 1.20
N GLN A 106 -3.76 -12.56 1.84
CA GLN A 106 -3.66 -12.56 3.29
C GLN A 106 -3.98 -11.17 3.87
N ASP A 107 -3.46 -10.10 3.26
CA ASP A 107 -3.79 -8.73 3.65
C ASP A 107 -5.25 -8.38 3.35
N PHE A 108 -5.80 -8.84 2.22
CA PHE A 108 -7.23 -8.72 1.92
C PHE A 108 -8.10 -9.37 3.00
N ASP A 109 -7.76 -10.60 3.40
CA ASP A 109 -8.49 -11.33 4.42
C ASP A 109 -8.37 -10.64 5.79
N LYS A 110 -7.17 -10.19 6.16
CA LYS A 110 -6.90 -9.40 7.36
C LYS A 110 -7.80 -8.16 7.40
N VAL A 111 -7.75 -7.33 6.35
CA VAL A 111 -8.50 -6.06 6.28
C VAL A 111 -10.01 -6.28 6.23
N SER A 112 -10.49 -7.31 5.53
CA SER A 112 -11.93 -7.54 5.35
C SER A 112 -12.60 -8.19 6.56
N LYS A 113 -11.89 -9.10 7.25
CA LYS A 113 -12.43 -9.90 8.34
C LYS A 113 -12.21 -9.25 9.70
N LEU A 114 -11.02 -8.67 9.94
CA LEU A 114 -10.69 -8.13 11.25
C LEU A 114 -11.48 -6.84 11.52
N PRO A 115 -12.17 -6.73 12.66
CA PRO A 115 -12.84 -5.50 13.02
C PRO A 115 -11.81 -4.49 13.55
N LEU A 116 -11.83 -3.27 12.99
CA LEU A 116 -11.13 -2.12 13.56
C LEU A 116 -12.00 -1.57 14.69
N THR A 117 -11.91 -2.23 15.85
CA THR A 117 -12.87 -2.07 16.96
C THR A 117 -12.66 -0.85 17.84
N SER A 118 -11.51 -0.19 17.72
CA SER A 118 -11.17 1.05 18.42
C SER A 118 -9.80 1.50 17.91
N GLY A 119 -9.58 2.81 17.80
CA GLY A 119 -8.25 3.35 17.49
C GLY A 119 -7.23 3.00 18.57
N VAL A 120 -5.94 3.23 18.30
CA VAL A 120 -4.85 3.21 19.29
C VAL A 120 -5.29 3.95 20.56
N PRO A 121 -4.96 3.48 21.78
CA PRO A 121 -5.32 4.20 23.01
C PRO A 121 -4.93 5.68 22.95
N GLY A 122 -5.89 6.57 23.18
CA GLY A 122 -5.69 8.03 23.08
C GLY A 122 -5.97 8.63 21.70
N GLU A 123 -6.33 7.82 20.70
CA GLU A 123 -6.69 8.28 19.36
C GLU A 123 -8.20 8.15 19.08
N PRO A 124 -8.76 8.94 18.15
CA PRO A 124 -10.11 8.75 17.66
C PRO A 124 -10.32 7.36 17.05
N ASP A 125 -11.56 6.88 17.14
CA ASP A 125 -12.00 5.64 16.50
C ASP A 125 -11.65 5.63 15.00
N ALA A 126 -11.25 4.47 14.48
CA ALA A 126 -10.96 4.22 13.08
C ALA A 126 -12.23 4.01 12.24
N LYS A 127 -13.44 4.07 12.81
CA LYS A 127 -14.70 4.07 12.07
C LYS A 127 -14.76 5.18 11.01
N GLY A 128 -15.24 4.85 9.82
CA GLY A 128 -15.29 5.73 8.65
C GLY A 128 -13.95 5.88 7.91
N SER A 129 -12.86 5.30 8.43
CA SER A 129 -11.57 5.26 7.73
C SER A 129 -11.62 4.36 6.50
N THR A 130 -10.73 4.56 5.53
CA THR A 130 -10.62 3.67 4.37
C THR A 130 -9.41 2.75 4.52
N LEU A 131 -9.63 1.46 4.31
CA LEU A 131 -8.61 0.42 4.35
C LEU A 131 -8.24 0.05 2.92
N TRP A 132 -6.95 -0.07 2.66
CA TRP A 132 -6.40 -0.34 1.35
C TRP A 132 -5.47 -1.54 1.41
N VAL A 133 -5.59 -2.39 0.41
CA VAL A 133 -4.61 -3.44 0.12
C VAL A 133 -4.03 -3.11 -1.23
N ILE A 134 -2.71 -2.93 -1.29
CA ILE A 134 -1.99 -2.63 -2.53
C ILE A 134 -0.89 -3.66 -2.75
N GLY A 135 -0.90 -4.28 -3.92
CA GLY A 135 0.21 -5.05 -4.45
C GLY A 135 0.94 -4.26 -5.54
N ILE A 136 2.25 -4.08 -5.42
CA ILE A 136 3.09 -3.44 -6.44
C ILE A 136 3.97 -4.51 -7.08
N ALA A 137 3.96 -4.60 -8.40
CA ALA A 137 4.85 -5.51 -9.12
C ALA A 137 5.49 -4.84 -10.35
N GLN A 138 6.72 -5.22 -10.71
CA GLN A 138 7.28 -4.81 -12.01
C GLN A 138 6.43 -5.41 -13.15
N GLN A 139 6.18 -4.62 -14.20
CA GLN A 139 5.32 -4.98 -15.32
C GLN A 139 5.75 -6.30 -16.00
N GLN A 140 7.05 -6.60 -16.01
CA GLN A 140 7.56 -7.85 -16.60
C GLN A 140 6.94 -9.12 -15.97
N PHE A 141 6.46 -9.05 -14.72
CA PHE A 141 5.82 -10.18 -14.02
C PHE A 141 4.31 -10.29 -14.25
N ARG A 142 3.70 -9.31 -14.94
CA ARG A 142 2.25 -9.23 -15.12
C ARG A 142 1.64 -10.53 -15.65
N GLY A 143 2.21 -11.09 -16.71
CA GLY A 143 1.64 -12.27 -17.36
C GLY A 143 1.55 -13.48 -16.42
N ASP A 144 2.53 -13.65 -15.53
CA ASP A 144 2.56 -14.73 -14.55
C ASP A 144 1.61 -14.45 -13.38
N ILE A 145 1.52 -13.20 -12.91
CA ILE A 145 0.54 -12.78 -11.90
C ILE A 145 -0.89 -13.00 -12.42
N GLU A 146 -1.19 -12.51 -13.61
CA GLU A 146 -2.51 -12.69 -14.22
C GLU A 146 -2.83 -14.17 -14.42
N ARG A 147 -1.86 -15.01 -14.80
CA ARG A 147 -2.06 -16.45 -14.92
C ARG A 147 -2.36 -17.11 -13.57
N ALA A 148 -1.57 -16.80 -12.54
CA ALA A 148 -1.75 -17.35 -11.20
C ALA A 148 -3.08 -16.92 -10.55
N GLY A 149 -3.57 -15.71 -10.86
CA GLY A 149 -4.79 -15.16 -10.28
C GLY A 149 -6.11 -15.55 -10.97
N ARG A 150 -6.08 -16.16 -12.16
CA ARG A 150 -7.29 -16.39 -13.00
C ARG A 150 -8.42 -17.16 -12.33
N GLY A 151 -8.12 -18.03 -11.37
CA GLY A 151 -9.11 -18.85 -10.67
C GLY A 151 -9.51 -18.34 -9.29
N GLU A 152 -8.89 -17.26 -8.81
CA GLU A 152 -9.04 -16.80 -7.43
C GLU A 152 -10.04 -15.65 -7.35
N VAL A 153 -11.24 -15.94 -6.85
CA VAL A 153 -12.39 -15.00 -6.86
C VAL A 153 -12.07 -13.71 -6.12
N ASN A 154 -11.29 -13.76 -5.04
CA ASN A 154 -10.94 -12.54 -4.31
C ASN A 154 -9.90 -11.70 -5.06
N TRP A 155 -8.97 -12.34 -5.78
CA TRP A 155 -8.00 -11.63 -6.62
C TRP A 155 -8.69 -10.84 -7.73
N LEU A 156 -9.73 -11.40 -8.34
CA LEU A 156 -10.52 -10.73 -9.39
C LEU A 156 -11.24 -9.46 -8.92
N ARG A 157 -11.29 -9.18 -7.61
CA ARG A 157 -11.85 -7.94 -7.06
C ARG A 157 -10.87 -6.77 -7.11
N PHE A 158 -9.58 -7.05 -7.30
CA PHE A 158 -8.55 -6.03 -7.36
C PHE A 158 -8.60 -5.29 -8.69
N ARG A 159 -8.47 -3.98 -8.62
CA ARG A 159 -8.26 -3.11 -9.79
C ARG A 159 -6.76 -3.04 -10.08
N ARG A 160 -6.40 -2.67 -11.31
CA ARG A 160 -5.02 -2.47 -11.73
C ARG A 160 -4.84 -1.11 -12.37
N VAL A 161 -3.77 -0.43 -12.03
CA VAL A 161 -3.27 0.74 -12.75
C VAL A 161 -1.77 0.60 -12.97
N GLU A 162 -1.26 1.33 -13.94
CA GLU A 162 0.18 1.36 -14.26
C GLU A 162 0.82 2.67 -13.80
N ALA A 163 2.08 2.60 -13.40
CA ALA A 163 2.94 3.74 -13.15
C ALA A 163 4.35 3.47 -13.69
N THR A 164 4.93 4.46 -14.38
CA THR A 164 6.25 4.34 -15.01
C THR A 164 7.22 5.33 -14.38
N GLY A 165 8.33 4.84 -13.83
CA GLY A 165 9.35 5.70 -13.22
C GLY A 165 9.92 6.72 -14.20
N SER A 166 10.17 7.94 -13.72
CA SER A 166 10.81 8.99 -14.54
C SER A 166 12.17 8.53 -15.04
N GLY A 167 12.37 8.63 -16.35
CA GLY A 167 13.64 8.29 -17.01
C GLY A 167 13.84 6.78 -17.22
N SER A 168 12.84 5.96 -16.91
CA SER A 168 12.89 4.52 -17.15
C SER A 168 12.15 4.15 -18.45
N THR A 169 12.70 3.19 -19.19
CA THR A 169 12.05 2.58 -20.36
C THR A 169 11.89 1.07 -20.15
N GLY A 170 10.77 0.51 -20.62
CA GLY A 170 10.51 -0.93 -20.57
C GLY A 170 9.92 -1.46 -19.25
N GLY A 171 9.74 -2.80 -19.19
CA GLY A 171 8.98 -3.48 -18.14
C GLY A 171 9.61 -3.51 -16.74
N ARG A 172 10.90 -3.15 -16.60
CA ARG A 172 11.58 -3.05 -15.29
C ARG A 172 11.33 -1.71 -14.58
N GLY A 173 11.12 -0.64 -15.36
CA GLY A 173 10.84 0.70 -14.84
C GLY A 173 9.35 1.03 -14.76
N THR A 174 8.51 0.12 -15.25
CA THR A 174 7.05 0.23 -15.19
C THR A 174 6.54 -0.76 -14.16
N PHE A 175 5.60 -0.31 -13.33
CA PHE A 175 5.03 -1.08 -12.24
C PHE A 175 3.51 -1.17 -12.43
N ASP A 176 2.99 -2.36 -12.19
CA ASP A 176 1.57 -2.60 -11.97
C ASP A 176 1.24 -2.43 -10.50
N VAL A 177 0.23 -1.60 -10.23
CA VAL A 177 -0.34 -1.38 -8.91
C VAL A 177 -1.71 -2.03 -8.88
N TRP A 178 -1.80 -3.17 -8.21
CA TRP A 178 -3.03 -3.90 -7.93
C TRP A 178 -3.61 -3.40 -6.63
N TYR A 179 -4.89 -3.06 -6.57
CA TYR A 179 -5.46 -2.50 -5.36
C TYR A 179 -6.92 -2.84 -5.14
N TRP A 180 -7.29 -2.90 -3.86
CA TRP A 180 -8.65 -3.00 -3.38
C TRP A 180 -8.81 -2.14 -2.13
N SER A 181 -10.03 -1.66 -1.87
CA SER A 181 -10.32 -0.90 -0.66
C SER A 181 -11.75 -1.10 -0.16
N CYS A 182 -11.93 -0.83 1.13
CA CYS A 182 -13.24 -0.75 1.79
C CYS A 182 -13.27 0.36 2.84
N VAL A 183 -14.48 0.80 3.18
CA VAL A 183 -14.71 1.71 4.31
C VAL A 183 -14.90 0.88 5.57
N ASN A 184 -14.20 1.25 6.64
CA ASN A 184 -14.38 0.65 7.96
C ASN A 184 -15.69 1.15 8.59
N ASN A 185 -16.78 0.41 8.38
CA ASN A 185 -18.08 0.72 8.98
C ASN A 185 -18.33 0.00 10.31
N LYS A 186 -17.38 -0.85 10.72
CA LYS A 186 -17.45 -1.60 11.97
C LYS A 186 -17.18 -0.69 13.16
#